data_AF-A0A847YFA5-F1
#
_entry.id   AF-A0A847YFA5-F1
#
_cell.length_a   1.000
_cell.length_b   1.000
_cell.length_c   1.000
_cell.angle_alpha   90.00
_cell.angle_beta   90.00
_cell.angle_gamma   90.00
#
_symmetry.space_group_name_H-M   'P 1'
#
loop_
_entity.id
_entity.type
_entity.pdbx_description
1 polymer ?
#
loop_
_entity_poly.entity_id
_entity_poly.type
_entity_poly.pdbx_seq_one_letter_code
_entity_poly.pdbx_strand_id
1 'polypeptide(L)' 'MRDDQWDAMLRLVRGESIVPEPVGLIIDCPWLPGWFGTTILEYLSDDETWL' A
#
# COMPACT_ATOMS: atom_id res chain seq x y z
N MET A 1 -1.75 -2.33 -6.19
CA MET A 1 -0.30 -2.49 -6.46
C MET A 1 -0.14 -3.26 -7.77
N ARG A 2 0.78 -2.87 -8.66
CA ARG A 2 0.98 -3.61 -9.92
C ARG A 2 1.87 -4.84 -9.73
N ASP A 3 1.75 -5.81 -10.62
CA ASP A 3 2.49 -7.08 -10.54
C ASP A 3 4.02 -6.91 -10.56
N ASP A 4 4.52 -5.98 -11.39
CA ASP A 4 5.95 -5.65 -11.48
C ASP A 4 6.50 -5.08 -10.16
N GLN A 5 5.69 -4.27 -9.48
CA GLN A 5 6.04 -3.69 -8.18
C GLN A 5 6.02 -4.76 -7.08
N TRP A 6 5.09 -5.72 -7.17
CA TRP A 6 4.97 -6.82 -6.20
C TRP A 6 6.15 -7.76 -6.29
N ASP A 7 6.54 -8.16 -7.50
CA ASP A 7 7.72 -8.99 -7.72
C ASP A 7 9.01 -8.28 -7.22
N ALA A 8 9.18 -7.00 -7.54
CA ALA A 8 10.30 -6.21 -7.04
C ALA A 8 10.34 -6.16 -5.50
N MET A 9 9.18 -6.00 -4.84
CA MET A 9 9.10 -6.03 -3.38
C MET A 9 9.49 -7.40 -2.81
N LEU A 10 9.01 -8.51 -3.41
CA LEU A 10 9.36 -9.86 -2.96
C LEU A 10 10.86 -10.13 -3.08
N ARG A 11 11.48 -9.69 -4.17
CA ARG A 11 12.93 -9.77 -4.39
C ARG A 11 13.72 -8.94 -3.37
N LEU A 12 13.23 -7.74 -3.04
CA LEU A 12 13.82 -6.89 -2.00
C LEU A 12 13.78 -7.58 -0.62
N VAL A 13 12.65 -8.18 -0.26
CA VAL A 13 12.49 -8.94 1.01
C VAL A 13 13.43 -10.14 1.08
N ARG A 14 13.78 -10.74 -0.06
CA ARG A 14 14.77 -11.83 -0.16
C ARG A 14 16.23 -11.34 -0.06
N GLY A 15 16.45 -10.04 0.04
CA GLY A 15 17.78 -9.43 0.10
C GLY A 15 18.48 -9.33 -1.26
N GLU A 16 17.74 -9.43 -2.36
CA GLU A 16 18.30 -9.22 -3.69
C GLU A 16 18.61 -7.74 -3.93
N SER A 17 19.68 -7.46 -4.66
CA SER A 17 19.98 -6.10 -5.13
C SER A 17 19.11 -5.77 -6.35
N ILE A 18 18.38 -4.66 -6.28
CA ILE A 18 17.49 -4.18 -7.33
C ILE A 18 17.90 -2.74 -7.65
N VAL A 19 18.13 -2.45 -8.94
CA VAL A 19 18.51 -1.12 -9.42
C VAL A 19 17.54 -0.71 -10.54
N PRO A 20 16.89 0.46 -10.44
CA PRO A 20 16.95 1.40 -9.31
C PRO A 20 16.28 0.81 -8.06
N GLU A 21 16.69 1.26 -6.88
CA GLU A 21 16.11 0.84 -5.62
C GLU A 21 14.61 1.22 -5.59
N PRO A 22 13.70 0.25 -5.38
CA PRO A 22 12.29 0.55 -5.32
C PRO A 22 11.98 1.40 -4.08
N VAL A 23 11.19 2.47 -4.26
CA VAL A 23 10.68 3.31 -3.18
C VAL A 23 9.18 3.02 -3.01
N GLY A 24 8.77 2.74 -1.78
CA GLY A 24 7.38 2.48 -1.44
C GLY A 24 6.99 3.14 -0.12
N LEU A 25 5.70 3.43 0.04
CA LEU A 25 5.11 3.94 1.27
C LEU A 25 4.20 2.86 1.85
N ILE A 26 4.49 2.41 3.07
CA ILE A 26 3.55 1.61 3.86
C ILE A 26 2.62 2.59 4.56
N ILE A 27 1.33 2.53 4.20
CA ILE A 27 0.32 3.41 4.78
C ILE A 27 -0.42 2.63 5.88
N ASP A 28 -0.14 2.97 7.13
CA ASP A 28 -0.84 2.48 8.32
C ASP A 28 -1.35 3.66 9.16
N CYS A 29 -1.95 4.65 8.48
CA CYS A 29 -2.25 5.95 9.05
C CYS A 29 -3.75 6.14 9.28
N PRO A 30 -4.22 6.36 10.53
CA PRO A 30 -5.64 6.50 10.85
C PRO A 30 -6.26 7.83 10.36
N TRP A 31 -5.47 8.74 9.78
CA TRP A 31 -5.98 10.00 9.22
C TRP A 31 -6.47 9.87 7.78
N LEU A 32 -6.09 8.80 7.06
CA LEU A 32 -6.47 8.61 5.66
C LEU A 32 -7.98 8.57 5.43
N PRO A 33 -8.79 7.91 6.29
CA PRO A 33 -10.25 7.95 6.16
C PRO A 33 -10.80 9.38 6.19
N GLY A 34 -10.31 10.20 7.13
CA GLY A 34 -10.72 11.60 7.26
C GLY A 34 -10.29 12.47 6.09
N TRP A 35 -9.13 12.21 5.48
CA TRP A 35 -8.70 12.88 4.25
C TRP A 35 -9.57 12.48 3.05
N PHE A 36 -9.95 11.20 2.94
CA PHE A 36 -10.80 10.68 1.88
C PHE A 36 -12.29 11.07 2.04
N GLY A 37 -12.69 11.47 3.25
CA GLY A 37 -14.08 11.85 3.57
C GLY A 37 -14.97 10.69 3.99
N THR A 38 -14.37 9.59 4.46
CA THR A 38 -15.08 8.39 4.96
C THR A 38 -14.81 8.19 6.46
N THR A 39 -15.67 7.42 7.13
CA THR A 39 -15.42 7.05 8.52
C THR A 39 -14.34 5.96 8.62
N ILE A 40 -13.70 5.84 9.79
CA ILE A 40 -12.74 4.75 10.03
C ILE A 40 -13.42 3.38 9.89
N LEU A 41 -14.69 3.26 10.28
CA LEU A 41 -15.41 2.00 10.18
C LEU A 41 -15.59 1.60 8.71
N GLU A 42 -16.15 2.50 7.88
CA GLU A 42 -16.30 2.28 6.44
C GLU A 42 -14.96 1.93 5.78
N TYR A 43 -13.91 2.71 6.05
CA TYR A 43 -12.56 2.43 5.55
C TYR A 43 -12.02 1.05 5.92
N LEU A 44 -12.42 0.46 7.05
CA LEU A 44 -11.95 -0.87 7.48
C LEU A 44 -12.90 -2.01 7.11
N SER A 45 -14.15 -1.73 6.74
CA SER A 45 -15.19 -2.75 6.57
C SER A 45 -15.94 -2.73 5.24
N ASP A 46 -15.77 -1.69 4.44
CA ASP A 46 -16.40 -1.55 3.12
C ASP A 46 -15.36 -1.63 2.01
N ASP A 47 -15.46 -2.67 1.19
CA ASP A 47 -14.55 -2.88 0.06
C ASP A 47 -14.77 -1.82 -1.03
N GLU A 48 -15.99 -1.29 -1.22
CA GLU A 48 -16.25 -0.24 -2.21
C GLU A 48 -15.49 1.06 -1.91
N THR A 49 -15.18 1.31 -0.64
CA THR A 49 -14.35 2.46 -0.24
C THR A 49 -12.92 2.38 -0.78
N TRP A 50 -12.43 1.19 -1.15
CA TRP A 50 -11.06 0.95 -1.64
C TRP A 50 -10.92 0.59 -3.12
N LEU A 51 -12.03 0.27 -3.80
CA LEU A 51 -12.08 -0.14 -5.22
C LEU A 51 -12.05 1.06 -6.16
#